data_AF-A0A498JCW4-F1
#
_entry.id   AF-A0A498JCW4-F1
#
_cell.length_a   1.000
_cell.length_b   1.000
_cell.length_c   1.000
_cell.angle_alpha   90.00
_cell.angle_beta   90.00
_cell.angle_gamma   90.00
#
_symmetry.space_group_name_H-M   'P 1'
#
loop_
_entity.id
_entity.type
_entity.pdbx_description
1 polymer ?
#
loop_
_entity_poly.entity_id
_entity_poly.type
_entity_poly.pdbx_seq_one_letter_code
_entity_poly.pdbx_strand_id
1 'polypeptide(L)'
;MPSPSHQKWRASQYWSWSKPQVDVKSFPDALINPLAANSEGMYIVVGGSSGNIYLMGGRGRLFRNIVFPTIIDAIALDPGDNVFFASGRDGKIYRLLHLMP
;
A
#
# COMPACT_ATOMS: atom_id res chain seq x y z
N MET A 1 49.91 15.42 14.06
CA MET A 1 49.26 14.70 12.94
C MET A 1 48.92 13.30 13.43
N PRO A 2 47.64 12.92 13.59
CA PRO A 2 47.26 11.62 14.15
C PRO A 2 47.12 10.50 13.10
N SER A 3 47.40 9.30 13.60
CA SER A 3 47.32 7.93 13.04
C SER A 3 45.96 7.52 12.46
N PRO A 4 45.90 6.57 11.50
CA PRO A 4 44.65 5.95 11.08
C PRO A 4 44.16 4.87 12.07
N SER A 5 42.89 4.50 11.91
CA SER A 5 42.21 3.29 12.41
C SER A 5 41.66 3.26 13.84
N HIS A 6 40.36 3.59 13.94
CA HIS A 6 39.42 2.60 14.46
C HIS A 6 38.16 2.63 13.58
N GLN A 7 38.05 1.58 12.75
CA GLN A 7 36.83 1.21 12.05
C GLN A 7 35.74 0.90 13.07
N LYS A 8 34.60 1.58 12.94
CA LYS A 8 33.30 1.01 13.30
C LYS A 8 32.43 1.09 12.06
N TRP A 9 32.45 0.04 11.26
CA TRP A 9 31.49 -0.13 10.17
C TRP A 9 30.14 -0.47 10.78
N ARG A 10 29.16 0.44 10.67
CA ARG A 10 27.75 0.11 10.87
C ARG A 10 26.96 0.49 9.63
N ALA A 11 26.33 -0.56 9.09
CA ALA A 11 25.26 -0.61 8.09
C ALA A 11 25.49 0.22 6.82
N SER A 12 26.05 -0.43 5.80
CA SER A 12 25.90 0.01 4.42
C SER A 12 24.45 -0.22 3.97
N GLN A 13 23.60 0.80 4.11
CA GLN A 13 22.40 0.91 3.27
C GLN A 13 22.77 1.86 2.13
N TYR A 14 22.89 1.32 0.92
CA TYR A 14 22.94 2.16 -0.27
C TYR A 14 21.56 2.14 -0.94
N TRP A 15 20.91 3.30 -0.97
CA TRP A 15 19.76 3.58 -1.82
C TRP A 15 20.15 4.70 -2.79
N SER A 16 20.07 4.47 -4.10
CA SER A 16 20.22 5.53 -5.10
C SER A 16 18.84 6.08 -5.45
N TRP A 17 18.51 7.22 -4.85
CA TRP A 17 17.34 8.04 -5.14
C TRP A 17 17.76 9.12 -6.14
N SER A 18 17.65 8.89 -7.45
CA SER A 18 17.62 10.00 -8.42
C SER A 18 16.25 10.70 -8.31
N LYS A 19 16.08 11.37 -7.15
CA LYS A 19 14.95 12.17 -6.63
C LYS A 19 13.54 11.84 -7.16
N PRO A 20 12.89 10.79 -6.64
CA PRO A 20 11.43 10.74 -6.58
C PRO A 20 10.96 11.84 -5.62
N GLN A 21 10.13 12.76 -6.11
CA GLN A 21 9.32 13.59 -5.21
C GLN A 21 8.27 12.67 -4.58
N VAL A 22 8.12 12.71 -3.26
CA VAL A 22 7.03 12.01 -2.58
C VAL A 22 5.76 12.81 -2.86
N ASP A 23 4.92 12.34 -3.78
CA ASP A 23 3.57 12.86 -3.97
C ASP A 23 2.69 12.31 -2.83
N VAL A 24 2.79 12.94 -1.65
CA VAL A 24 1.95 12.58 -0.50
C VAL A 24 0.60 13.25 -0.68
N LYS A 25 -0.43 12.44 -0.82
CA LYS A 25 -1.81 12.93 -0.76
C LYS A 25 -2.61 12.01 0.16
N SER A 26 -3.00 12.53 1.31
CA SER A 26 -3.80 11.83 2.30
C SER A 26 -5.25 11.80 1.86
N PHE A 27 -5.81 10.62 1.62
CA PHE A 27 -7.22 10.45 1.24
C PHE A 27 -8.13 9.83 2.31
N PRO A 28 -7.64 9.12 3.35
CA PRO A 28 -8.52 8.62 4.40
C PRO A 28 -8.37 9.35 5.74
N ASP A 29 -9.49 9.53 6.43
CA ASP A 29 -9.60 10.02 7.82
C ASP A 29 -9.06 9.02 8.87
N ALA A 30 -8.45 7.92 8.43
CA ALA A 30 -8.02 6.80 9.27
C ALA A 30 -6.68 6.21 8.79
N LEU A 31 -5.98 5.50 9.69
CA LEU A 31 -4.71 4.86 9.40
C LEU A 31 -4.85 3.87 8.24
N ILE A 32 -3.96 4.03 7.26
CA ILE A 32 -3.74 3.06 6.18
C ILE A 32 -2.90 1.92 6.75
N ASN A 33 -3.43 0.70 6.72
CA ASN A 33 -2.75 -0.48 7.26
C ASN A 33 -2.19 -1.33 6.10
N PRO A 34 -3.00 -2.05 5.31
CA PRO A 34 -2.51 -2.76 4.14
C PRO A 34 -2.64 -1.97 2.84
N LEU A 35 -1.73 -2.22 1.89
CA LEU A 35 -1.83 -1.78 0.51
C LEU A 35 -1.33 -2.87 -0.46
N ALA A 36 -1.89 -2.90 -1.67
CA ALA A 36 -1.43 -3.72 -2.79
C ALA A 36 -1.46 -2.90 -4.08
N ALA A 37 -0.52 -3.14 -5.00
CA ALA A 37 -0.50 -2.53 -6.32
C ALA A 37 -0.84 -3.58 -7.37
N ASN A 38 -1.50 -3.15 -8.45
CA ASN A 38 -1.74 -4.02 -9.59
C ASN A 38 -0.45 -4.30 -10.37
N SER A 39 -0.48 -5.31 -11.22
CA SER A 39 0.71 -5.79 -11.94
C SER A 39 1.41 -4.72 -12.78
N GLU A 40 0.66 -3.74 -13.29
CA GLU A 40 1.17 -2.64 -14.11
C GLU A 40 1.57 -1.39 -13.31
N GLY A 41 1.32 -1.35 -11.99
CA GLY A 41 1.57 -0.16 -11.15
C GLY A 41 0.66 1.04 -11.46
N MET A 42 -0.43 0.81 -12.19
CA MET A 42 -1.41 1.82 -12.60
C MET A 42 -2.34 2.24 -11.47
N TYR A 43 -2.63 1.32 -10.55
CA TYR A 43 -3.48 1.57 -9.40
C TYR A 43 -3.04 0.78 -8.16
N ILE A 44 -3.50 1.26 -7.00
CA ILE A 44 -3.34 0.63 -5.71
C ILE A 44 -4.70 0.39 -5.06
N VAL A 45 -4.77 -0.67 -4.26
CA VAL A 45 -5.86 -0.97 -3.34
C VAL A 45 -5.35 -0.75 -1.92
N VAL A 46 -6.05 0.04 -1.14
CA VAL A 46 -5.60 0.49 0.18
C VAL A 46 -6.70 0.26 1.21
N GLY A 47 -6.39 -0.45 2.30
CA GLY A 47 -7.31 -0.68 3.41
C GLY A 47 -6.92 0.11 4.65
N GLY A 48 -7.85 0.27 5.57
CA GLY A 48 -7.57 1.00 6.82
C GLY A 48 -8.39 0.56 8.02
N SER A 49 -8.09 1.20 9.16
CA SER A 49 -8.76 0.96 10.45
C SER A 49 -10.22 1.42 10.49
N SER A 50 -10.70 2.12 9.47
CA SER A 50 -12.11 2.48 9.31
C SER A 50 -12.95 1.40 8.62
N GLY A 51 -12.33 0.32 8.16
CA GLY A 51 -12.99 -0.70 7.33
C GLY A 51 -13.23 -0.27 5.88
N ASN A 52 -12.76 0.90 5.48
CA ASN A 52 -12.80 1.32 4.09
C ASN A 52 -11.66 0.68 3.28
N ILE A 53 -11.97 0.30 2.04
CA ILE A 53 -11.01 -0.03 1.00
C ILE A 53 -11.12 0.99 -0.12
N TYR A 54 -10.00 1.63 -0.44
CA TYR A 54 -9.88 2.63 -1.49
C TYR A 54 -9.13 2.04 -2.68
N LEU A 55 -9.71 2.20 -3.87
CA LEU A 55 -9.04 1.94 -5.13
C LEU A 55 -8.57 3.27 -5.70
N MET A 56 -7.27 3.43 -5.93
CA MET A 56 -6.68 4.71 -6.32
C MET A 56 -5.71 4.55 -7.48
N GLY A 57 -5.80 5.46 -8.46
CA GLY A 57 -4.85 5.55 -9.57
C GLY A 57 -3.77 6.61 -9.35
N GLY A 58 -2.90 6.75 -10.35
CA GLY A 58 -1.83 7.76 -10.35
C GLY A 58 -2.29 9.18 -9.98
N ARG A 59 -1.42 9.92 -9.27
CA ARG A 59 -1.68 11.27 -8.72
C ARG A 59 -2.82 11.33 -7.70
N GLY A 60 -3.11 10.20 -7.05
CA GLY A 60 -4.13 10.11 -6.00
C GLY A 60 -5.56 10.16 -6.53
N ARG A 61 -5.81 9.75 -7.78
CA ARG A 61 -7.19 9.71 -8.29
C ARG A 61 -7.96 8.59 -7.59
N LEU A 62 -8.93 8.92 -6.74
CA LEU A 62 -9.82 7.92 -6.14
C LEU A 62 -10.79 7.38 -7.21
N PHE A 63 -10.76 6.07 -7.42
CA PHE A 63 -11.68 5.36 -8.29
C PHE A 63 -12.92 4.89 -7.53
N ARG A 64 -12.71 4.20 -6.42
CA ARG A 64 -13.78 3.59 -5.61
C ARG A 64 -13.45 3.67 -4.12
N ASN A 65 -14.48 3.76 -3.29
CA ASN A 65 -14.44 3.53 -1.85
C ASN A 65 -15.47 2.44 -1.50
N ILE A 66 -15.03 1.40 -0.81
CA ILE A 66 -15.84 0.23 -0.46
C ILE A 66 -15.80 0.03 1.04
N VAL A 67 -16.96 -0.04 1.68
CA VAL A 67 -17.07 -0.19 3.13
C VAL A 67 -17.21 -1.67 3.48
N PHE A 68 -16.31 -2.15 4.34
CA PHE A 68 -16.38 -3.46 4.97
C PHE A 68 -16.84 -3.31 6.43
N PRO A 69 -17.49 -4.35 7.01
CA PRO A 69 -18.03 -4.30 8.38
C PRO A 69 -16.94 -4.42 9.46
N THR A 70 -15.66 -4.39 9.09
CA THR A 70 -14.53 -4.70 9.98
C THR A 70 -13.26 -4.00 9.49
N ILE A 71 -12.29 -3.87 10.39
CA ILE A 71 -10.94 -3.37 10.08
C ILE A 71 -10.27 -4.30 9.07
N ILE A 72 -9.61 -3.72 8.07
CA ILE A 72 -8.87 -4.48 7.07
C ILE A 72 -7.41 -4.65 7.51
N ASP A 73 -6.97 -5.90 7.56
CA ASP A 73 -5.66 -6.28 8.07
C ASP A 73 -4.67 -6.66 6.97
N ALA A 74 -5.16 -7.23 5.87
CA ALA A 74 -4.36 -7.57 4.70
C ALA A 74 -5.17 -7.44 3.42
N ILE A 75 -4.48 -7.13 2.33
CA ILE A 75 -5.03 -7.05 0.97
C ILE A 75 -4.07 -7.76 0.01
N ALA A 76 -4.62 -8.52 -0.93
CA ALA A 76 -3.88 -9.13 -2.02
C ALA A 76 -4.66 -9.03 -3.34
N LEU A 77 -3.95 -8.79 -4.44
CA LEU A 77 -4.49 -8.83 -5.79
C LEU A 77 -4.17 -10.18 -6.44
N ASP A 78 -5.08 -10.69 -7.26
CA ASP A 78 -4.75 -11.82 -8.12
C ASP A 78 -3.81 -11.36 -9.26
N PRO A 79 -2.99 -12.25 -9.84
CA PRO A 79 -2.07 -11.88 -10.92
C PRO A 79 -2.75 -11.34 -12.18
N GLY A 80 -4.04 -11.63 -12.39
CA GLY A 80 -4.81 -11.11 -13.51
C GLY A 80 -5.46 -9.76 -13.26
N ASP A 81 -5.26 -9.14 -12.09
CA ASP A 81 -5.83 -7.86 -11.69
C ASP A 81 -7.39 -7.81 -11.77
N ASN A 82 -8.06 -8.98 -11.72
CA ASN A 82 -9.52 -9.14 -11.87
C ASN A 82 -10.25 -9.24 -10.54
N VAL A 83 -9.54 -9.56 -9.46
CA VAL A 83 -10.07 -9.85 -8.14
C VAL A 83 -9.07 -9.36 -7.11
N PHE A 84 -9.58 -8.81 -6.01
CA PHE A 84 -8.78 -8.67 -4.80
C PHE A 84 -9.40 -9.41 -3.62
N PHE A 85 -8.53 -9.79 -2.70
CA PHE A 85 -8.87 -10.41 -1.43
C PHE A 85 -8.55 -9.44 -0.30
N ALA A 86 -9.41 -9.38 0.71
CA ALA A 86 -9.18 -8.61 1.92
C ALA A 86 -9.48 -9.47 3.14
N SER A 87 -8.59 -9.47 4.14
CA SER A 87 -8.86 -10.12 5.43
C SER A 87 -9.28 -9.10 6.47
N GLY A 88 -10.35 -9.41 7.19
CA GLY A 88 -10.89 -8.59 8.25
C GLY A 88 -10.41 -9.00 9.64
N ARG A 89 -10.42 -8.06 10.58
CA ARG A 89 -10.18 -8.33 12.01
C ARG A 89 -11.24 -9.25 12.64
N ASP A 90 -12.35 -9.47 11.94
CA ASP A 90 -13.40 -10.42 12.30
C ASP A 90 -13.06 -11.88 11.94
N GLY A 91 -11.84 -12.14 11.43
CA GLY A 91 -11.39 -13.47 11.04
C GLY A 91 -11.93 -13.95 9.70
N LYS A 92 -12.56 -13.07 8.90
CA LYS A 92 -13.11 -13.42 7.60
C LYS A 92 -12.21 -12.97 6.45
N ILE A 93 -12.27 -13.71 5.35
CA ILE A 93 -11.68 -13.33 4.07
C ILE A 93 -12.80 -12.95 3.13
N TYR A 94 -12.67 -11.78 2.52
CA TYR A 94 -13.57 -11.25 1.54
C TYR A 94 -12.92 -11.30 0.16
N ARG A 95 -13.68 -11.75 -0.84
CA ARG A 95 -13.28 -11.75 -2.24
C ARG A 95 -14.16 -10.76 -3.00
N LEU A 96 -13.54 -9.81 -3.69
CA LEU A 96 -14.27 -8.84 -4.51
C LEU A 96 -13.84 -8.93 -5.96
N LEU A 97 -14.82 -9.10 -6.86
CA LEU A 97 -14.58 -8.96 -8.30
C LEU A 97 -14.22 -7.51 -8.59
N HIS A 98 -13.04 -7.33 -9.13
CA HIS A 98 -12.55 -6.06 -9.59
C HIS A 98 -12.89 -5.91 -11.08
N LEU A 99 -13.96 -5.17 -11.36
CA LEU A 99 -14.22 -4.65 -12.69
C LEU A 99 -13.58 -3.27 -12.77
N MET A 100 -12.45 -3.15 -13.48
CA MET A 100 -11.97 -1.83 -13.93
C MET A 100 -13.15 -1.11 -14.63
N PRO A 101 -13.41 0.16 -14.31
CA PRO A 101 -14.34 0.97 -15.11
C PRO A 101 -13.78 1.25 -16.50
#